data_AF-A0A660RQV6-F1
#
_entry.id   AF-A0A660RQV6-F1
#
_cell.length_a   1.000
_cell.length_b   1.000
_cell.length_c   1.000
_cell.angle_alpha   90.00
_cell.angle_beta   90.00
_cell.angle_gamma   90.00
#
_symmetry.space_group_name_H-M   'P 1'
#
loop_
_entity.id
_entity.type
_entity.pdbx_description
1 polymer ?
#
loop_
_entity_poly.entity_id
_entity_poly.type
_entity_poly.pdbx_seq_one_letter_code
_entity_poly.pdbx_strand_id
1 'polypeptide(L)'
;MKLGIVLTIFGLLLITLSFSIKNKYGRYASKSMIIFFLILGVLFILTSSIVFYNFFYRIPDFMTIAEIVQTEWFPQLKYDCGFSRDKVVAVTPLKLNTDIQDQEALLASLESVFSYYIKLVERRRLKSVLSELAMQGKELFDPTKAAEVGKFLGANYVLVGEGRINNGKVMFLSLRLVNVETASFCGKSFTIICSVFKGCKIY
;
A
#
# COMPACT_ATOMS: atom_id res chain seq x y z
N MET A 1 20.29 -6.70 3.46
CA MET A 1 21.60 -6.22 2.95
C MET A 1 22.80 -7.10 3.38
N LYS A 2 22.88 -7.58 4.64
CA LYS A 2 24.09 -8.27 5.15
C LYS A 2 24.39 -9.66 4.55
N LEU A 3 23.38 -10.45 4.15
CA LEU A 3 23.59 -11.84 3.72
C LEU A 3 24.23 -11.98 2.33
N GLY A 4 23.88 -11.10 1.38
CA GLY A 4 24.38 -11.15 -0.01
C GLY A 4 25.87 -10.80 -0.12
N ILE A 5 26.35 -9.86 0.69
CA ILE A 5 27.76 -9.47 0.76
C ILE A 5 28.60 -10.61 1.35
N VAL A 6 28.06 -11.36 2.32
CA VAL A 6 28.74 -12.52 2.92
C VAL A 6 28.93 -13.64 1.89
N LEU A 7 27.92 -13.89 1.04
CA LEU A 7 27.99 -14.93 0.01
C LEU A 7 28.98 -14.60 -1.12
N THR A 8 29.09 -13.33 -1.55
CA THR A 8 30.07 -12.93 -2.57
C THR A 8 31.50 -12.97 -2.04
N ILE A 9 31.73 -12.56 -0.79
CA ILE A 9 33.04 -12.68 -0.14
C ILE A 9 33.44 -14.15 0.01
N PHE A 10 32.51 -15.03 0.38
CA PHE A 10 32.77 -16.47 0.50
C PHE A 10 33.11 -17.11 -0.86
N GLY A 11 32.42 -16.71 -1.93
CA GLY A 11 32.73 -17.15 -3.29
C GLY A 11 34.14 -16.75 -3.75
N LEU A 12 34.56 -15.51 -3.50
CA LEU A 12 35.93 -15.07 -3.79
C LEU A 12 36.99 -15.83 -2.98
N LEU A 13 36.69 -16.16 -1.73
CA LEU A 13 37.59 -16.89 -0.84
C LEU A 13 37.84 -18.34 -1.32
N LEU A 14 36.82 -19.00 -1.88
CA LEU A 14 36.96 -20.34 -2.46
C LEU A 14 37.84 -20.33 -3.73
N ILE A 15 37.77 -19.26 -4.53
CA ILE A 15 38.59 -19.09 -5.74
C ILE A 15 40.06 -18.88 -5.36
N THR A 16 40.33 -18.03 -4.35
CA THR A 16 41.71 -17.79 -3.89
C THR A 16 42.32 -19.01 -3.21
N LEU A 17 41.53 -19.78 -2.44
CA LEU A 17 41.95 -21.06 -1.87
C LEU A 17 42.32 -22.08 -2.96
N SER A 18 41.55 -22.15 -4.04
CA SER A 18 41.84 -23.03 -5.18
C SER A 18 43.18 -22.69 -5.84
N PHE A 19 43.52 -21.40 -5.93
CA PHE A 19 44.80 -20.94 -6.46
C PHE A 19 45.98 -21.26 -5.51
N SER A 20 45.77 -21.13 -4.21
CA SER A 20 46.77 -21.43 -3.18
C SER A 20 47.12 -22.92 -3.09
N ILE A 21 46.11 -23.80 -3.21
CA ILE A 21 46.31 -25.27 -3.26
C ILE A 21 47.15 -25.67 -4.47
N LYS A 22 46.93 -25.03 -5.63
CA LYS A 22 47.72 -25.28 -6.86
C LYS A 22 49.20 -24.94 -6.67
N ASN A 23 49.50 -23.88 -5.92
CA ASN A 23 50.88 -23.45 -5.68
C ASN A 23 51.61 -24.35 -4.68
N LYS A 24 50.89 -24.91 -3.68
CA LYS A 24 51.49 -25.73 -2.61
C LYS A 24 51.66 -27.22 -2.99
N TYR A 25 50.82 -27.77 -3.87
CA TYR A 25 50.81 -29.22 -4.21
C TYR A 25 51.24 -29.52 -5.66
N GLY A 26 52.21 -28.76 -6.15
CA GLY A 26 52.57 -28.55 -7.56
C GLY A 26 52.86 -29.73 -8.50
N ARG A 27 52.56 -30.99 -8.17
CA ARG A 27 52.63 -32.13 -9.13
C ARG A 27 51.57 -33.23 -8.99
N TYR A 28 50.69 -33.22 -7.98
CA TYR A 28 49.72 -34.32 -7.75
C TYR A 28 48.24 -33.98 -7.97
N ALA A 29 47.91 -32.72 -8.25
CA ALA A 29 46.56 -32.37 -8.64
C ALA A 29 46.32 -32.85 -10.09
N SER A 30 45.52 -33.91 -10.25
CA SER A 30 45.11 -34.37 -11.58
C SER A 30 44.39 -33.22 -12.30
N LYS A 31 44.65 -33.06 -13.61
CA LYS A 31 44.02 -32.00 -14.43
C LYS A 31 42.49 -31.98 -14.28
N SER A 32 41.88 -33.14 -14.03
CA SER A 32 40.44 -33.27 -13.79
C SER A 32 39.94 -32.53 -12.53
N MET A 33 40.75 -32.51 -11.46
CA MET A 33 40.35 -31.94 -10.18
C MET A 33 40.31 -30.40 -10.25
N ILE A 34 41.23 -29.78 -10.99
CA ILE A 34 41.25 -28.32 -11.21
C ILE A 34 40.05 -27.87 -12.04
N ILE A 35 39.71 -28.64 -13.07
CA ILE A 35 38.54 -28.36 -13.92
C ILE A 35 37.25 -28.44 -13.10
N PHE A 36 37.13 -29.41 -12.20
CA PHE A 36 35.97 -29.56 -11.33
C PHE A 36 35.74 -28.31 -10.45
N PHE A 37 36.79 -27.78 -9.80
CA PHE A 37 36.66 -26.58 -8.97
C PHE A 37 36.35 -25.31 -9.77
N LEU A 38 36.88 -25.19 -11.00
CA LEU A 38 36.53 -24.08 -11.88
C LEU A 38 35.06 -24.12 -12.31
N ILE A 39 34.55 -25.29 -12.68
CA ILE A 39 33.14 -25.47 -13.04
C ILE A 39 32.23 -25.18 -11.86
N LEU A 40 32.57 -25.68 -10.66
CA LEU A 40 31.79 -25.46 -9.45
C LEU A 40 31.75 -23.97 -9.06
N GLY A 41 32.87 -23.26 -9.20
CA GLY A 41 32.96 -21.83 -8.93
C GLY A 41 32.12 -21.00 -9.90
N VAL A 42 32.17 -21.31 -11.19
CA VAL A 42 31.34 -20.62 -12.21
C VAL A 42 29.85 -20.91 -12.00
N LEU A 43 29.48 -22.15 -11.67
CA LEU A 43 28.09 -22.53 -11.38
C LEU A 43 27.56 -21.82 -10.12
N PHE A 44 28.40 -21.63 -9.11
CA PHE A 44 28.06 -20.87 -7.90
C PHE A 44 27.86 -19.38 -8.21
N ILE A 45 28.71 -18.78 -9.05
CA ILE A 45 28.55 -17.39 -9.49
C ILE A 45 27.23 -17.24 -10.27
N LEU A 46 26.96 -18.13 -11.23
CA LEU A 46 25.73 -18.08 -12.03
C LEU A 46 24.46 -18.24 -11.18
N THR A 47 24.45 -19.19 -10.24
CA THR A 47 23.32 -19.38 -9.32
C THR A 47 23.17 -18.21 -8.35
N SER A 48 24.27 -17.64 -7.87
CA SER A 48 24.22 -16.44 -7.03
C SER A 48 23.68 -15.23 -7.80
N SER A 49 24.07 -15.03 -9.06
CA SER A 49 23.52 -13.98 -9.91
C SER A 49 22.03 -14.19 -10.17
N ILE A 50 21.57 -15.42 -10.45
CA ILE A 50 20.14 -15.71 -10.65
C ILE A 50 19.34 -15.46 -9.37
N VAL A 51 19.85 -15.88 -8.21
CA VAL A 51 19.21 -15.61 -6.91
C VAL A 51 19.25 -14.11 -6.58
N PHE A 52 20.33 -13.40 -6.92
CA PHE A 52 20.46 -11.95 -6.72
C PHE A 52 19.52 -11.18 -7.65
N TYR A 53 19.38 -11.60 -8.90
CA TYR A 53 18.41 -11.05 -9.85
C TYR A 53 16.99 -11.31 -9.35
N ASN A 54 16.65 -12.54 -8.94
CA ASN A 54 15.32 -12.83 -8.37
C ASN A 54 15.05 -12.12 -7.04
N PHE A 55 16.09 -11.78 -6.26
CA PHE A 55 15.95 -11.07 -4.99
C PHE A 55 15.88 -9.54 -5.16
N PHE A 56 16.58 -8.96 -6.13
CA PHE A 56 16.56 -7.51 -6.41
C PHE A 56 15.48 -7.10 -7.43
N TYR A 57 15.10 -7.97 -8.37
CA TYR A 57 13.98 -7.77 -9.29
C TYR A 57 12.67 -8.40 -8.81
N ARG A 58 12.60 -8.83 -7.55
CA ARG A 58 11.32 -8.83 -6.85
C ARG A 58 10.93 -7.37 -6.66
N ILE A 59 10.39 -6.80 -7.75
CA ILE A 59 9.55 -5.62 -7.71
C ILE A 59 8.64 -5.83 -6.50
N PRO A 60 8.57 -4.91 -5.53
CA PRO A 60 7.58 -5.00 -4.48
C PRO A 60 6.24 -4.90 -5.18
N ASP A 61 5.71 -6.06 -5.55
CA ASP A 61 4.44 -6.23 -6.21
C ASP A 61 3.40 -5.67 -5.26
N PHE A 62 2.83 -4.54 -5.67
CA PHE A 62 1.57 -3.99 -5.21
C PHE A 62 1.46 -3.76 -3.69
N MET A 63 1.93 -2.60 -3.23
CA MET A 63 1.42 -2.07 -1.97
C MET A 63 -0.11 -1.94 -2.09
N THR A 64 -0.83 -2.63 -1.22
CA THR A 64 -2.30 -2.62 -1.24
C THR A 64 -2.81 -1.24 -0.81
N ILE A 65 -4.04 -0.87 -1.22
CA ILE A 65 -4.68 0.39 -0.76
C ILE A 65 -4.65 0.48 0.78
N ALA A 66 -4.81 -0.65 1.47
CA ALA A 66 -4.72 -0.73 2.92
C ALA A 66 -3.33 -0.31 3.44
N GLU A 67 -2.24 -0.89 2.93
CA GLU A 67 -0.87 -0.56 3.36
C GLU A 67 -0.49 0.89 3.06
N ILE A 68 -0.93 1.40 1.92
CA ILE A 68 -0.75 2.80 1.51
C ILE A 68 -1.44 3.74 2.51
N VAL A 69 -2.71 3.47 2.82
CA VAL A 69 -3.50 4.28 3.75
C VAL A 69 -2.88 4.26 5.15
N GLN A 70 -2.37 3.10 5.57
CA GLN A 70 -1.74 2.91 6.88
C GLN A 70 -0.41 3.62 7.04
N THR A 71 0.47 3.54 6.04
CA THR A 71 1.86 4.01 6.18
C THR A 71 2.02 5.49 5.93
N GLU A 72 1.22 6.08 5.04
CA GLU A 72 1.39 7.49 4.66
C GLU A 72 0.27 8.41 5.18
N TRP A 73 -0.99 7.96 5.09
CA TRP A 73 -2.12 8.87 5.33
C TRP A 73 -2.49 8.99 6.81
N PHE A 74 -2.57 7.88 7.54
CA PHE A 74 -2.91 7.92 8.98
C PHE A 74 -1.95 8.73 9.85
N PRO A 75 -0.61 8.65 9.68
CA PRO A 75 0.31 9.48 10.45
C PRO A 75 0.08 10.98 10.23
N GLN A 76 -0.22 11.39 9.00
CA GLN A 76 -0.54 12.79 8.66
C GLN A 76 -1.85 13.22 9.30
N LEU A 77 -2.91 12.41 9.18
CA LEU A 77 -4.20 12.69 9.82
C LEU A 77 -4.08 12.81 11.33
N LYS A 78 -3.25 11.98 11.98
CA LYS A 78 -3.03 12.09 13.43
C LYS A 78 -2.44 13.45 13.82
N TYR A 79 -1.51 13.97 13.03
CA TYR A 79 -0.85 15.24 13.30
C TYR A 79 -1.73 16.45 12.93
N ASP A 80 -2.31 16.45 11.73
CA ASP A 80 -3.08 17.59 11.21
C ASP A 80 -4.48 17.69 11.82
N CYS A 81 -5.08 16.54 12.14
CA CYS A 81 -6.49 16.44 12.55
C CYS A 81 -6.69 16.04 14.00
N GLY A 82 -5.63 15.72 14.75
CA GLY A 82 -5.77 15.21 16.13
C GLY A 82 -6.50 13.87 16.18
N PHE A 83 -6.32 13.04 15.15
CA PHE A 83 -7.05 11.79 14.99
C PHE A 83 -6.73 10.79 16.11
N SER A 84 -7.76 10.25 16.76
CA SER A 84 -7.64 9.33 17.90
C SER A 84 -8.85 8.39 17.98
N ARG A 85 -8.73 7.26 18.69
CA ARG A 85 -9.76 6.19 18.76
C ARG A 85 -11.07 6.62 19.43
N ASP A 86 -11.06 7.73 20.15
CA ASP A 86 -12.26 8.34 20.75
C ASP A 86 -13.12 9.07 19.72
N LYS A 87 -12.55 9.43 18.56
CA LYS A 87 -13.28 10.14 17.50
C LYS A 87 -14.09 9.18 16.64
N VAL A 88 -15.30 9.61 16.32
CA VAL A 88 -16.25 8.90 15.47
C VAL A 88 -16.19 9.47 14.05
N VAL A 89 -16.17 8.60 13.05
CA VAL A 89 -16.12 9.01 11.64
C VAL A 89 -17.23 8.35 10.85
N ALA A 90 -17.94 9.16 10.08
CA ALA A 90 -18.89 8.68 9.09
C ALA A 90 -18.18 8.48 7.75
N VAL A 91 -18.23 7.26 7.20
CA VAL A 91 -17.77 6.99 5.84
C VAL A 91 -18.97 7.14 4.91
N THR A 92 -18.93 8.17 4.05
CA THR A 92 -20.03 8.41 3.11
C THR A 92 -19.89 7.55 1.85
N PRO A 93 -20.99 7.29 1.12
CA PRO A 93 -20.92 6.67 -0.19
C PRO A 93 -20.06 7.53 -1.11
N LEU A 94 -19.05 6.90 -1.72
CA LEU A 94 -18.17 7.57 -2.66
C LEU A 94 -18.91 7.84 -3.98
N LYS A 95 -18.68 9.01 -4.57
CA LYS A 95 -19.17 9.32 -5.93
C LYS A 95 -18.28 8.58 -6.93
N LEU A 96 -18.70 7.39 -7.36
CA LEU A 96 -17.95 6.58 -8.31
C LEU A 96 -18.60 6.62 -9.69
N ASN A 97 -17.78 6.75 -10.74
CA ASN A 97 -18.23 6.61 -12.13
C ASN A 97 -17.99 5.16 -12.59
N THR A 98 -18.76 4.22 -12.05
CA THR A 98 -18.61 2.77 -12.29
C THR A 98 -19.88 1.99 -11.94
N ASP A 99 -19.85 0.67 -12.11
CA ASP A 99 -20.95 -0.25 -11.75
C ASP A 99 -21.12 -0.34 -10.22
N ILE A 100 -22.36 -0.61 -9.78
CA ILE A 100 -22.78 -0.59 -8.37
C ILE A 100 -22.03 -1.66 -7.54
N GLN A 101 -21.69 -2.81 -8.13
CA GLN A 101 -20.96 -3.88 -7.43
C GLN A 101 -19.55 -3.45 -6.99
N ASP A 102 -18.83 -2.73 -7.84
CA ASP A 102 -17.47 -2.28 -7.56
C ASP A 102 -17.45 -1.22 -6.44
N GLN A 103 -18.55 -0.48 -6.28
CA GLN A 103 -18.70 0.53 -5.23
C GLN A 103 -18.78 -0.07 -3.83
N GLU A 104 -19.56 -1.13 -3.64
CA GLU A 104 -19.73 -1.77 -2.33
C GLU A 104 -18.44 -2.44 -1.85
N ALA A 105 -17.69 -3.07 -2.77
CA ALA A 105 -16.41 -3.71 -2.45
C ALA A 105 -15.36 -2.69 -1.98
N LEU A 106 -15.29 -1.52 -2.65
CA LEU A 106 -14.36 -0.46 -2.25
C LEU A 106 -14.74 0.14 -0.89
N LEU A 107 -16.03 0.39 -0.65
CA LEU A 107 -16.52 0.91 0.62
C LEU A 107 -16.21 -0.06 1.77
N ALA A 108 -16.46 -1.36 1.59
CA ALA A 108 -16.13 -2.38 2.59
C ALA A 108 -14.62 -2.43 2.89
N SER A 109 -13.79 -2.31 1.85
CA SER A 109 -12.33 -2.26 2.01
C SER A 109 -11.89 -1.04 2.82
N LEU A 110 -12.41 0.14 2.52
CA LEU A 110 -12.10 1.36 3.28
C LEU A 110 -12.56 1.26 4.72
N GLU A 111 -13.81 0.86 4.96
CA GLU A 111 -14.34 0.68 6.31
C GLU A 111 -13.49 -0.30 7.14
N SER A 112 -13.05 -1.42 6.54
CA SER A 112 -12.21 -2.39 7.25
C SER A 112 -10.88 -1.75 7.70
N VAL A 113 -10.25 -0.95 6.84
CA VAL A 113 -9.00 -0.25 7.14
C VAL A 113 -9.21 0.81 8.22
N PHE A 114 -10.28 1.60 8.11
CA PHE A 114 -10.57 2.65 9.08
C PHE A 114 -10.99 2.10 10.45
N SER A 115 -11.74 1.00 10.50
CA SER A 115 -12.24 0.40 11.74
C SER A 115 -11.13 0.03 12.74
N TYR A 116 -9.92 -0.23 12.24
CA TYR A 116 -8.76 -0.53 13.08
C TYR A 116 -8.24 0.69 13.86
N TYR A 117 -8.42 1.89 13.32
CA TYR A 117 -7.85 3.12 13.87
C TYR A 117 -8.88 4.03 14.54
N ILE A 118 -10.16 3.92 14.15
CA ILE A 118 -11.23 4.84 14.58
C ILE A 118 -12.58 4.14 14.71
N LYS A 119 -13.49 4.79 15.45
CA LYS A 119 -14.88 4.34 15.55
C LYS A 119 -15.65 4.76 14.30
N LEU A 120 -16.22 3.78 13.61
CA LEU A 120 -17.07 4.03 12.46
C LEU A 120 -18.53 4.16 12.87
N VAL A 121 -19.25 5.04 12.18
CA VAL A 121 -20.71 5.11 12.27
C VAL A 121 -21.31 3.85 11.64
N GLU A 122 -22.33 3.28 12.29
CA GLU A 122 -23.06 2.14 11.77
C GLU A 122 -23.73 2.44 10.43
N ARG A 123 -23.55 1.54 9.45
CA ARG A 123 -24.14 1.66 8.10
C ARG A 123 -25.66 1.89 8.12
N ARG A 124 -26.39 1.31 9.08
CA ARG A 124 -27.85 1.48 9.17
C ARG A 124 -28.25 2.93 9.49
N ARG A 125 -27.53 3.58 10.41
CA ARG A 125 -27.73 5.00 10.75
C ARG A 125 -27.31 5.92 9.62
N LEU A 126 -26.19 5.58 8.96
CA LEU A 126 -25.74 6.29 7.77
C LEU A 126 -26.83 6.27 6.68
N LYS A 127 -27.37 5.08 6.37
CA LYS A 127 -28.38 4.90 5.32
C LYS A 127 -29.68 5.66 5.60
N SER A 128 -30.16 5.69 6.85
CA SER A 128 -31.38 6.42 7.18
C SER A 128 -31.21 7.93 6.98
N VAL A 129 -30.13 8.51 7.51
CA VAL A 129 -29.85 9.94 7.36
C VAL A 129 -29.61 10.31 5.89
N LEU A 130 -28.87 9.47 5.15
CA LEU A 130 -28.63 9.72 3.74
C LEU A 130 -29.89 9.57 2.88
N SER A 131 -30.81 8.67 3.21
CA SER A 131 -32.08 8.57 2.48
C SER A 131 -32.93 9.82 2.64
N GLU A 132 -32.93 10.43 3.83
CA GLU A 132 -33.62 11.70 4.09
C GLU A 132 -32.96 12.87 3.34
N LEU A 133 -31.62 12.91 3.30
CA LEU A 133 -30.86 13.97 2.64
C LEU A 133 -30.82 13.83 1.12
N ALA A 134 -30.85 12.60 0.59
CA ALA A 134 -30.90 12.34 -0.85
C ALA A 134 -32.21 12.86 -1.48
N MET A 135 -33.33 12.82 -0.73
CA MET A 135 -34.57 13.46 -1.15
C MET A 135 -34.46 14.99 -1.29
N GLN A 136 -33.44 15.60 -0.65
CA GLN A 136 -33.16 17.04 -0.73
C GLN A 136 -32.17 17.41 -1.86
N GLY A 137 -31.70 16.44 -2.67
CA GLY A 137 -30.83 16.71 -3.83
C GLY A 137 -29.44 17.24 -3.49
N LYS A 138 -28.93 16.99 -2.28
CA LYS A 138 -27.67 17.55 -1.77
C LYS A 138 -26.47 16.69 -2.16
N GLU A 139 -25.53 17.23 -2.94
CA GLU A 139 -24.21 16.61 -3.16
C GLU A 139 -23.37 16.60 -1.86
N LEU A 140 -22.89 15.42 -1.45
CA LEU A 140 -22.15 15.20 -0.19
C LEU A 140 -20.69 15.64 -0.22
N PHE A 141 -20.19 16.09 -1.38
CA PHE A 141 -18.79 16.48 -1.55
C PHE A 141 -18.50 17.91 -1.05
N ASP A 142 -19.54 18.71 -0.83
CA ASP A 142 -19.44 20.02 -0.20
C ASP A 142 -19.18 19.86 1.30
N PRO A 143 -18.10 20.46 1.85
CA PRO A 143 -17.75 20.30 3.26
C PRO A 143 -18.84 20.80 4.20
N THR A 144 -19.66 21.78 3.80
CA THR A 144 -20.78 22.29 4.61
C THR A 144 -21.86 21.22 4.79
N LYS A 145 -22.20 20.53 3.69
CA LYS A 145 -23.19 19.46 3.68
C LYS A 145 -22.66 18.21 4.37
N ALA A 146 -21.38 17.88 4.15
CA ALA A 146 -20.72 16.79 4.85
C ALA A 146 -20.73 17.01 6.36
N ALA A 147 -20.46 18.23 6.83
CA ALA A 147 -20.57 18.59 8.24
C ALA A 147 -22.01 18.45 8.76
N GLU A 148 -23.02 18.89 8.00
CA GLU A 148 -24.44 18.72 8.35
C GLU A 148 -24.79 17.23 8.54
N VAL A 149 -24.40 16.37 7.60
CA VAL A 149 -24.58 14.90 7.68
C VAL A 149 -23.87 14.34 8.92
N GLY A 150 -22.63 14.77 9.16
CA GLY A 150 -21.85 14.36 10.31
C GLY A 150 -22.53 14.70 11.64
N LYS A 151 -23.15 15.88 11.75
CA LYS A 151 -23.92 16.29 12.95
C LYS A 151 -25.10 15.36 13.21
N PHE A 152 -25.88 15.05 12.18
CA PHE A 152 -27.01 14.11 12.30
C PHE A 152 -26.58 12.71 12.73
N LEU A 153 -25.37 12.29 12.35
CA LEU A 153 -24.81 10.99 12.68
C LEU A 153 -24.03 10.97 14.00
N GLY A 154 -23.82 12.11 14.64
CA GLY A 154 -22.95 12.24 15.81
C GLY A 154 -21.48 11.92 15.53
N ALA A 155 -21.03 12.15 14.29
CA ALA A 155 -19.65 11.96 13.88
C ALA A 155 -18.82 13.23 14.14
N ASN A 156 -17.54 13.06 14.47
CA ASN A 156 -16.58 14.16 14.56
C ASN A 156 -16.01 14.51 13.19
N TYR A 157 -15.86 13.51 12.32
CA TYR A 157 -15.39 13.69 10.96
C TYR A 157 -16.25 12.94 9.96
N VAL A 158 -16.26 13.43 8.73
CA VAL A 158 -16.93 12.79 7.61
C VAL A 158 -15.91 12.54 6.52
N LEU A 159 -15.76 11.28 6.14
CA LEU A 159 -14.95 10.90 4.99
C LEU A 159 -15.82 11.01 3.74
N VAL A 160 -15.41 11.91 2.85
CA VAL A 160 -16.02 12.11 1.53
C VAL A 160 -15.01 11.75 0.46
N GLY A 161 -15.49 11.32 -0.69
CA GLY A 161 -14.59 10.97 -1.77
C GLY A 161 -15.28 10.61 -3.06
N GLU A 162 -14.48 10.65 -4.11
CA GLU A 162 -14.90 10.39 -5.47
C GLU A 162 -13.86 9.54 -6.15
N GLY A 163 -14.28 8.78 -7.15
CA GLY A 163 -13.39 7.83 -7.78
C GLY A 163 -13.88 7.36 -9.12
N ARG A 164 -12.99 6.66 -9.81
CA ARG A 164 -13.29 5.96 -11.06
C ARG A 164 -12.71 4.56 -10.93
N ILE A 165 -13.59 3.58 -11.09
CA ILE A 165 -13.22 2.17 -11.16
C ILE A 165 -13.50 1.70 -12.58
N ASN A 166 -12.55 0.97 -13.15
CA ASN A 166 -12.70 0.36 -14.47
C ASN A 166 -12.32 -1.12 -14.38
N ASN A 167 -13.23 -2.01 -14.75
CA ASN A 167 -13.05 -3.47 -14.71
C ASN A 167 -12.53 -3.97 -13.33
N GLY A 168 -13.18 -3.54 -12.23
CA GLY A 168 -12.78 -3.93 -10.87
C GLY A 168 -11.46 -3.32 -10.37
N LYS A 169 -10.84 -2.40 -11.13
CA LYS A 169 -9.58 -1.73 -10.74
C LYS A 169 -9.80 -0.25 -10.49
N VAL A 170 -9.36 0.22 -9.32
CA VAL A 170 -9.43 1.63 -8.91
C VAL A 170 -8.45 2.43 -9.78
N MET A 171 -8.95 3.16 -10.78
CA MET A 171 -8.11 4.01 -11.62
C MET A 171 -7.74 5.31 -10.91
N PHE A 172 -8.71 5.85 -10.18
CA PHE A 172 -8.60 7.12 -9.47
C PHE A 172 -9.48 7.06 -8.23
N LEU A 173 -8.96 7.51 -7.09
CA LEU A 173 -9.70 7.66 -5.85
C LEU A 173 -9.19 8.87 -5.09
N SER A 174 -10.02 9.88 -4.93
CA SER A 174 -9.75 11.08 -4.14
C SER A 174 -10.58 11.03 -2.87
N LEU A 175 -9.91 10.98 -1.73
CA LEU A 175 -10.51 10.96 -0.40
C LEU A 175 -10.16 12.24 0.36
N ARG A 176 -11.16 12.80 1.02
CA ARG A 176 -11.02 13.99 1.87
C ARG A 176 -11.76 13.78 3.17
N LEU A 177 -11.13 14.22 4.25
CA LEU A 177 -11.72 14.21 5.56
C LEU A 177 -12.26 15.60 5.88
N VAL A 178 -13.52 15.69 6.31
CA VAL A 178 -14.16 16.94 6.71
C VAL A 178 -14.36 16.93 8.22
N ASN A 179 -13.93 17.99 8.90
CA ASN A 179 -14.24 18.20 10.30
C ASN A 179 -15.67 18.73 10.44
N VAL A 180 -16.48 18.07 11.26
CA VAL A 180 -17.90 18.38 11.44
C VAL A 180 -18.14 19.66 12.22
N GLU A 181 -17.23 20.01 13.12
CA GLU A 181 -17.31 21.22 13.95
C GLU A 181 -16.99 22.47 13.12
N THR A 182 -15.92 22.41 12.31
CA THR A 182 -15.43 23.56 11.55
C THR A 182 -15.94 23.63 10.11
N ALA A 183 -16.55 22.56 9.61
CA ALA A 183 -16.93 22.40 8.20
C ALA A 183 -15.76 22.67 7.23
N SER A 184 -14.54 22.31 7.63
CA SER A 184 -13.34 22.46 6.81
C SER A 184 -12.70 21.12 6.51
N PHE A 185 -11.98 21.04 5.40
CA PHE A 185 -11.14 19.88 5.13
C PHE A 185 -10.03 19.80 6.17
N CYS A 186 -9.72 18.58 6.57
CA CYS A 186 -8.68 18.30 7.54
C CYS A 186 -7.59 17.45 6.89
N GLY A 187 -6.35 17.93 7.00
CA GLY A 187 -5.19 17.33 6.35
C GLY A 187 -5.18 17.49 4.83
N LYS A 188 -4.31 16.72 4.17
CA LYS A 188 -4.20 16.71 2.71
C LYS A 188 -5.29 15.84 2.08
N SER A 189 -5.80 16.30 0.93
CA SER A 189 -6.59 15.46 0.03
C SER A 189 -5.71 14.31 -0.42
N PHE A 190 -6.22 13.10 -0.30
CA PHE A 190 -5.45 11.90 -0.60
C PHE A 190 -5.94 11.32 -1.92
N THR A 191 -5.08 11.34 -2.94
CA THR A 191 -5.44 10.88 -4.27
C THR A 191 -4.63 9.64 -4.64
N ILE A 192 -5.30 8.49 -4.76
CA ILE A 192 -4.69 7.28 -5.31
C ILE A 192 -5.00 7.22 -6.80
N ILE A 193 -3.95 7.05 -7.60
CA ILE A 193 -4.06 6.68 -9.01
C ILE A 193 -3.42 5.30 -9.14
N CYS A 194 -4.23 4.26 -9.41
CA CYS A 194 -3.68 2.97 -9.77
C CYS A 194 -3.73 2.77 -11.27
N SER A 195 -2.58 2.44 -11.84
CA SER A 195 -2.49 2.00 -13.22
C SER A 195 -2.27 0.49 -13.27
N VAL A 196 -2.92 -0.16 -14.23
CA VAL A 196 -2.83 -1.62 -14.44
C VAL A 196 -1.39 -2.11 -14.61
N PHE A 197 -0.48 -1.25 -15.07
CA PHE A 197 0.90 -1.60 -15.42
C PHE A 197 1.98 -1.03 -14.50
N LYS A 198 1.71 0.00 -13.69
CA LYS A 198 2.74 0.66 -12.85
C LYS A 198 2.43 0.68 -11.35
N GLY A 199 1.42 -0.07 -10.90
CA GLY A 199 0.99 -0.06 -9.51
C GLY A 199 0.21 1.20 -9.13
N CYS A 200 -0.07 1.35 -7.83
CA CYS A 200 -0.75 2.50 -7.23
C CYS A 200 0.25 3.59 -6.82
N LYS A 201 -0.05 4.84 -7.14
CA LYS A 201 0.68 6.03 -6.68
C LYS A 201 -0.24 6.98 -5.93
N ILE A 202 0.32 7.65 -4.93
CA ILE A 202 -0.35 8.65 -4.09
C ILE A 202 0.08 10.04 -4.53
N TYR A 203 -0.87 10.97 -4.59
CA TYR A 203 -0.67 12.39 -4.85
C TYR A 203 -1.39 13.25 -3.81
#